data_AF-A0A949QCB5-F1
#
_entry.id   AF-A0A949QCB5-F1
#
_cell.length_a   1.000
_cell.length_b   1.000
_cell.length_c   1.000
_cell.angle_alpha   90.00
_cell.angle_beta   90.00
_cell.angle_gamma   90.00
#
_symmetry.space_group_name_H-M   'P 1'
#
loop_
_entity.id
_entity.type
_entity.pdbx_description
1 polymer ?
#
loop_
_entity_poly.entity_id
_entity_poly.type
_entity_poly.pdbx_seq_one_letter_code
_entity_poly.pdbx_strand_id
1 'polypeptide(L)'
;GDGTVALHYSIADRRMMNEGEIASALLKLLALPGSRLAASEMFDLLASPPVSRRFSLDLGELELIRGWIEKSGIRWGMDEGDRTSRNLPAYRDNSWRAGLDRLLLGYAMPDENQLFNGILPYDDMSGSVAESLGKFAEFIERVDRFVKSFERSRTLAEWRVQFQAMLADFIAPSDSSEREFAAIAELAEELGNIVTKAEFTGNVSPAVMLSWLRARLEHQEQGLGFMTGGITFCAMLPMRSIPFRVVVLIGMNDNAFPRQSRAPGFDLIAREPQRGDRSLRNEDRYLFLESLLSARDLLYISYVGQSIRDNSELPPSVLVSELLDAVRRGFSLPDSGLVEEHLVVRHRLQAFNREYFTAGSPLFSYSAENYRALVEKESAETRSHPFMNATLAEPPEEWKTLSLERLLRF
;
A
#
# COMPACT_ATOMS: atom_id res chain seq x y z
N GLY A 1 3.92 8.52 -35.87
CA GLY A 1 5.12 7.89 -35.32
C GLY A 1 4.93 7.81 -33.81
N ASP A 2 5.08 6.62 -33.23
CA ASP A 2 4.78 6.27 -31.83
C ASP A 2 5.72 6.91 -30.79
N GLY A 3 6.06 8.19 -30.99
CA GLY A 3 6.97 8.93 -30.15
C GLY A 3 6.28 9.55 -28.95
N THR A 4 5.74 8.75 -28.03
CA THR A 4 5.61 9.24 -26.65
C THR A 4 7.03 9.48 -26.14
N VAL A 5 7.44 10.74 -26.07
CA VAL A 5 8.71 11.14 -25.46
C VAL A 5 8.61 10.82 -23.98
N ALA A 6 9.14 9.67 -23.57
CA ALA A 6 9.20 9.28 -22.18
C ALA A 6 10.26 10.14 -21.48
N LEU A 7 9.83 10.99 -20.55
CA LEU A 7 10.74 11.69 -19.66
C LEU A 7 11.11 10.75 -18.51
N HIS A 8 12.41 10.51 -18.33
CA HIS A 8 12.88 9.72 -17.19
C HIS A 8 12.62 10.48 -15.89
N TYR A 9 12.09 9.78 -14.90
CA TYR A 9 11.88 10.33 -13.57
C TYR A 9 12.23 9.32 -12.48
N SER A 10 12.56 9.85 -11.30
CA SER A 10 12.68 9.11 -10.04
C SER A 10 11.77 9.74 -8.99
N ILE A 11 11.32 8.96 -8.01
CA ILE A 11 10.63 9.49 -6.84
C ILE A 11 11.43 9.09 -5.62
N ALA A 12 11.80 10.08 -4.81
CA ALA A 12 12.53 9.94 -3.56
C ALA A 12 11.61 10.18 -2.35
N ASP A 13 12.12 9.96 -1.14
CA ASP A 13 11.38 10.05 0.14
C ASP A 13 10.17 9.12 0.23
N ARG A 14 10.28 7.95 -0.38
CA ARG A 14 9.22 6.95 -0.33
C ARG A 14 9.22 6.28 1.05
N ARG A 15 8.05 6.22 1.69
CA ARG A 15 7.86 5.42 2.91
C ARG A 15 7.84 3.94 2.53
N MET A 16 8.57 3.11 3.28
CA MET A 16 8.64 1.66 3.03
C MET A 16 7.26 0.99 3.01
N MET A 17 6.30 1.48 3.80
CA MET A 17 4.92 0.97 3.81
C MET A 17 4.22 0.99 2.44
N ASN A 18 4.47 2.01 1.60
CA ASN A 18 3.63 2.27 0.42
C ASN A 18 4.05 1.48 -0.83
N GLU A 19 5.25 0.90 -0.85
CA GLU A 19 5.75 0.13 -2.00
C GLU A 19 6.49 -1.15 -1.60
N GLY A 20 6.93 -1.28 -0.35
CA GLY A 20 7.70 -2.42 0.13
C GLY A 20 6.84 -3.66 0.34
N GLU A 21 7.16 -4.74 -0.39
CA GLU A 21 6.46 -6.02 -0.25
C GLU A 21 6.74 -6.67 1.11
N ILE A 22 7.93 -6.45 1.68
CA ILE A 22 8.37 -7.06 2.95
C ILE A 22 7.78 -6.32 4.14
N ALA A 23 7.85 -4.99 4.18
CA ALA A 23 7.30 -4.18 5.25
C ALA A 23 5.79 -4.42 5.40
N SER A 24 5.06 -4.48 4.28
CA SER A 24 3.64 -4.81 4.26
C SER A 24 3.36 -6.20 4.85
N ALA A 25 4.11 -7.23 4.44
CA ALA A 25 3.98 -8.58 4.98
C ALA A 25 4.28 -8.66 6.48
N LEU A 26 5.31 -7.93 6.95
CA LEU A 26 5.66 -7.87 8.37
C LEU A 26 4.59 -7.17 9.20
N LEU A 27 3.96 -6.11 8.69
CA LEU A 27 2.85 -5.46 9.38
C LEU A 27 1.66 -6.42 9.55
N LYS A 28 1.33 -7.21 8.52
CA LYS A 28 0.31 -8.28 8.62
C LYS A 28 0.70 -9.32 9.67
N LEU A 29 1.95 -9.78 9.67
CA LEU A 29 2.46 -10.74 10.65
C LEU A 29 2.40 -10.19 12.08
N LEU A 30 2.87 -8.96 12.29
CA LEU A 30 2.83 -8.26 13.58
C LEU A 30 1.40 -7.91 14.03
N ALA A 31 0.39 -8.01 13.16
CA ALA A 31 -1.02 -7.88 13.51
C ALA A 31 -1.60 -9.15 14.17
N LEU A 32 -0.97 -10.31 13.96
CA LEU A 32 -1.50 -11.59 14.45
C LEU A 32 -1.50 -11.76 15.98
N PRO A 33 -0.48 -11.33 16.74
CA PRO A 33 -0.50 -11.47 18.19
C PRO A 33 -1.68 -10.71 18.81
N GLY A 34 -2.53 -11.44 19.55
CA GLY A 34 -3.77 -10.91 20.12
C GLY A 34 -4.97 -10.87 19.16
N SER A 35 -4.78 -11.05 17.85
CA SER A 35 -5.88 -11.21 16.87
C SER A 35 -6.62 -12.54 17.08
N ARG A 36 -7.75 -12.76 16.41
CA ARG A 36 -8.44 -14.06 16.42
C ARG A 36 -7.86 -15.07 15.42
N LEU A 37 -6.81 -14.72 14.68
CA LEU A 37 -6.25 -15.52 13.59
C LEU A 37 -7.35 -15.87 12.59
N ALA A 38 -8.06 -14.87 12.06
CA ALA A 38 -9.15 -15.13 11.12
C ALA A 38 -8.60 -15.77 9.82
N ALA A 39 -9.41 -16.63 9.20
CA ALA A 39 -9.10 -17.28 7.92
C ALA A 39 -8.59 -16.28 6.86
N SER A 40 -9.26 -15.14 6.74
CA SER A 40 -8.88 -14.08 5.80
C SER A 40 -7.54 -13.43 6.13
N GLU A 41 -7.24 -13.19 7.40
CA GLU A 41 -6.00 -12.54 7.84
C GLU A 41 -4.78 -13.45 7.60
N MET A 42 -4.91 -14.72 7.97
CA MET A 42 -3.87 -15.73 7.80
C MET A 42 -3.60 -16.02 6.33
N PHE A 43 -4.66 -16.12 5.52
CA PHE A 43 -4.50 -16.31 4.08
C PHE A 43 -3.88 -15.06 3.41
N ASP A 44 -4.28 -13.86 3.80
CA ASP A 44 -3.70 -12.61 3.27
C ASP A 44 -2.22 -12.46 3.63
N LEU A 45 -1.81 -12.92 4.82
CA LEU A 45 -0.38 -13.06 5.16
C LEU A 45 0.31 -14.09 4.25
N LEU A 46 -0.25 -15.30 4.13
CA LEU A 46 0.33 -16.38 3.32
C LEU A 46 0.48 -15.99 1.85
N ALA A 47 -0.50 -15.27 1.31
CA ALA A 47 -0.53 -14.80 -0.07
C ALA A 47 0.39 -13.60 -0.33
N SER A 48 1.01 -13.03 0.71
CA SER A 48 1.99 -11.97 0.53
C SER A 48 3.25 -12.55 -0.14
N PRO A 49 3.74 -11.98 -1.27
CA PRO A 49 4.83 -12.56 -2.06
C PRO A 49 6.09 -12.99 -1.28
N PRO A 50 6.65 -12.19 -0.34
CA PRO A 50 7.80 -12.64 0.43
C PRO A 50 7.51 -13.83 1.35
N VAL A 51 6.26 -14.00 1.78
CA VAL A 51 5.81 -15.12 2.62
C VAL A 51 5.57 -16.36 1.77
N SER A 52 4.79 -16.28 0.71
CA SER A 52 4.56 -17.42 -0.18
C SER A 52 5.87 -17.98 -0.74
N ARG A 53 6.82 -17.11 -1.12
CA ARG A 53 8.19 -17.54 -1.51
C ARG A 53 8.91 -18.29 -0.38
N ARG A 54 8.79 -17.83 0.86
CA ARG A 54 9.45 -18.46 2.03
C ARG A 54 8.97 -19.89 2.26
N PHE A 55 7.70 -20.16 1.95
CA PHE A 55 7.09 -21.49 2.02
C PHE A 55 7.08 -22.22 0.66
N SER A 56 7.73 -21.65 -0.36
CA SER A 56 7.80 -22.22 -1.72
C SER A 56 6.42 -22.54 -2.31
N LEU A 57 5.46 -21.62 -2.14
CA LEU A 57 4.09 -21.71 -2.64
C LEU A 57 3.93 -20.86 -3.91
N ASP A 58 3.41 -21.48 -4.97
CA ASP A 58 3.01 -20.78 -6.20
C ASP A 58 1.53 -20.31 -6.16
N LEU A 59 1.10 -19.61 -7.22
CA LEU A 59 -0.27 -19.08 -7.33
C LEU A 59 -1.34 -20.19 -7.37
N GLY A 60 -1.04 -21.34 -7.98
CA GLY A 60 -1.95 -22.47 -8.04
C GLY A 60 -2.11 -23.13 -6.67
N GLU A 61 -1.02 -23.31 -5.94
CA GLU A 61 -1.02 -23.81 -4.57
C GLU A 61 -1.77 -22.86 -3.62
N LEU A 62 -1.66 -21.54 -3.80
CA LEU A 62 -2.42 -20.57 -3.01
C LEU A 62 -3.93 -20.67 -3.25
N GLU A 63 -4.38 -20.81 -4.50
CA GLU A 63 -5.81 -20.99 -4.79
C GLU A 63 -6.34 -22.34 -4.28
N LEU A 64 -5.52 -23.39 -4.32
CA LEU A 64 -5.83 -24.68 -3.71
C LEU A 64 -6.00 -24.55 -2.18
N ILE A 65 -5.06 -23.89 -1.50
CA ILE A 65 -5.12 -23.63 -0.06
C ILE A 65 -6.34 -22.78 0.31
N ARG A 66 -6.69 -21.78 -0.51
CA ARG A 66 -7.92 -20.99 -0.33
C ARG A 66 -9.15 -21.90 -0.33
N GLY A 67 -9.24 -22.81 -1.31
CA GLY A 67 -10.31 -23.80 -1.39
C GLY A 67 -10.35 -24.73 -0.18
N TRP A 68 -9.19 -25.18 0.32
CA TRP A 68 -9.12 -26.00 1.53
C TRP A 68 -9.62 -25.27 2.77
N ILE A 69 -9.22 -24.02 2.97
CA ILE A 69 -9.67 -23.22 4.12
C ILE A 69 -11.20 -23.13 4.13
N GLU A 70 -11.81 -22.85 2.98
CA GLU A 70 -13.27 -22.75 2.84
C GLU A 70 -13.96 -24.11 3.06
N LYS A 71 -13.55 -25.15 2.33
CA LYS A 71 -14.24 -26.44 2.33
C LYS A 71 -13.99 -27.28 3.59
N SER A 72 -12.84 -27.12 4.25
CA SER A 72 -12.57 -27.74 5.57
C SER A 72 -13.26 -27.00 6.73
N GLY A 73 -13.86 -25.85 6.45
CA GLY A 73 -14.63 -25.07 7.42
C GLY A 73 -13.78 -24.28 8.41
N ILE A 74 -12.52 -23.99 8.11
CA ILE A 74 -11.65 -23.13 8.95
C ILE A 74 -12.23 -21.71 8.96
N ARG A 75 -12.34 -21.11 10.16
CA ARG A 75 -12.84 -19.74 10.31
C ARG A 75 -11.91 -18.86 11.14
N TRP A 76 -11.56 -19.29 12.35
CA TRP A 76 -10.69 -18.53 13.25
C TRP A 76 -10.27 -19.35 14.48
N GLY A 77 -9.22 -18.88 15.15
CA GLY A 77 -8.67 -19.46 16.37
C GLY A 77 -7.78 -20.66 16.08
N MET A 78 -6.66 -20.78 16.79
CA MET A 78 -5.73 -21.87 16.56
C MET A 78 -6.33 -23.21 17.00
N ASP A 79 -6.82 -23.27 18.23
CA ASP A 79 -7.38 -24.46 18.88
C ASP A 79 -8.35 -24.09 20.03
N GLU A 80 -8.82 -25.10 20.77
CA GLU A 80 -9.66 -24.97 21.96
C GLU A 80 -8.99 -24.18 23.09
N GLY A 81 -7.66 -24.27 23.20
CA GLY A 81 -6.86 -23.57 24.20
C GLY A 81 -6.87 -22.06 23.97
N ASP A 82 -6.67 -21.62 22.71
CA ASP A 82 -6.77 -20.21 22.31
C ASP A 82 -8.17 -19.63 22.53
N ARG A 83 -9.23 -20.45 22.46
CA ARG A 83 -10.60 -20.01 22.81
C ARG A 83 -10.77 -19.84 24.31
N THR A 84 -10.26 -20.80 25.09
CA THR A 84 -10.33 -20.77 26.55
C THR A 84 -9.57 -19.58 27.12
N SER A 85 -8.38 -19.26 26.58
CA SER A 85 -7.58 -18.10 27.01
C SER A 85 -8.30 -16.76 26.80
N ARG A 86 -9.30 -16.72 25.92
CA ARG A 86 -10.15 -15.56 25.63
C ARG A 86 -11.49 -15.59 26.36
N ASN A 87 -11.67 -16.49 27.32
CA ASN A 87 -12.93 -16.72 28.04
C ASN A 87 -14.10 -17.10 27.10
N LEU A 88 -13.81 -17.85 26.03
CA LEU A 88 -14.82 -18.40 25.12
C LEU A 88 -14.98 -19.91 25.34
N PRO A 89 -16.13 -20.51 24.95
CA PRO A 89 -16.33 -21.95 25.04
C PRO A 89 -15.26 -22.72 24.24
N ALA A 90 -14.74 -23.81 24.84
CA ALA A 90 -13.64 -24.62 24.31
C ALA A 90 -14.10 -25.66 23.27
N TYR A 91 -14.81 -25.23 22.23
CA TYR A 91 -15.14 -26.10 21.11
C TYR A 91 -14.00 -26.14 20.10
N ARG A 92 -13.83 -27.26 19.40
CA ARG A 92 -12.75 -27.50 18.44
C ARG A 92 -13.08 -26.98 17.05
N ASP A 93 -14.36 -27.01 16.69
CA ASP A 93 -14.82 -26.81 15.32
C ASP A 93 -14.43 -25.45 14.76
N ASN A 94 -14.19 -25.40 13.45
CA ASN A 94 -13.82 -24.20 12.71
C ASN A 94 -12.50 -23.51 13.13
N SER A 95 -11.65 -24.21 13.89
CA SER A 95 -10.29 -23.78 14.21
C SER A 95 -9.28 -24.21 13.14
N TRP A 96 -8.08 -23.63 13.15
CA TRP A 96 -6.98 -24.02 12.26
C TRP A 96 -6.58 -25.47 12.47
N ARG A 97 -6.41 -25.93 13.72
CA ARG A 97 -6.06 -27.32 14.03
C ARG A 97 -7.15 -28.30 13.57
N ALA A 98 -8.42 -27.95 13.76
CA ALA A 98 -9.53 -28.81 13.31
C ALA A 98 -9.55 -29.00 11.80
N GLY A 99 -9.41 -27.92 11.03
CA GLY A 99 -9.37 -28.01 9.57
C GLY A 99 -8.13 -28.71 9.05
N LEU A 100 -6.97 -28.45 9.64
CA LEU A 100 -5.71 -29.10 9.27
C LEU A 100 -5.78 -30.61 9.51
N ASP A 101 -6.33 -31.05 10.65
CA ASP A 101 -6.56 -32.48 10.92
C ASP A 101 -7.44 -33.14 9.86
N ARG A 102 -8.52 -32.46 9.44
CA ARG A 102 -9.40 -32.97 8.38
C ARG A 102 -8.67 -33.14 7.06
N LEU A 103 -7.83 -32.18 6.69
CA LEU A 103 -7.03 -32.23 5.46
C LEU A 103 -5.97 -33.34 5.53
N LEU A 104 -5.26 -33.46 6.65
CA LEU A 104 -4.24 -34.50 6.87
C LEU A 104 -4.85 -35.90 6.89
N LEU A 105 -6.01 -36.08 7.52
CA LEU A 105 -6.76 -37.34 7.49
C LEU A 105 -7.28 -37.64 6.09
N GLY A 106 -7.75 -36.64 5.36
CA GLY A 106 -8.16 -36.77 3.95
C GLY A 106 -7.04 -37.30 3.04
N TYR A 107 -5.79 -36.91 3.33
CA TYR A 107 -4.62 -37.45 2.64
C TYR A 107 -4.26 -38.88 3.08
N ALA A 108 -4.39 -39.19 4.38
CA ALA A 108 -3.94 -40.46 4.95
C ALA A 108 -4.95 -41.61 4.83
N MET A 109 -6.24 -41.29 4.65
CA MET A 109 -7.33 -42.26 4.65
C MET A 109 -7.97 -42.41 3.27
N PRO A 110 -8.50 -43.61 2.94
CA PRO A 110 -9.29 -43.80 1.73
C PRO A 110 -10.62 -43.04 1.82
N ASP A 111 -11.11 -42.59 0.66
CA ASP A 111 -12.37 -41.86 0.48
C ASP A 111 -13.59 -42.81 0.67
N GLU A 112 -13.88 -43.12 1.93
CA GLU A 112 -15.01 -43.98 2.33
C GLU A 112 -16.01 -43.25 3.23
N ASN A 113 -15.92 -41.91 3.33
CA ASN A 113 -16.78 -41.08 4.18
C ASN A 113 -16.85 -41.56 5.65
N GLN A 114 -15.78 -42.20 6.14
CA GLN A 114 -15.72 -42.74 7.49
C GLN A 114 -15.09 -41.75 8.46
N LEU A 115 -15.72 -41.57 9.62
CA LEU A 115 -15.15 -40.78 10.70
C LEU A 115 -13.92 -41.48 11.31
N PHE A 116 -12.85 -40.73 11.54
CA PHE A 116 -11.72 -41.15 12.35
C PHE A 116 -11.64 -40.32 13.62
N ASN A 117 -11.79 -40.97 14.78
CA ASN A 117 -11.81 -40.30 16.08
C ASN A 117 -12.78 -39.10 16.15
N GLY A 118 -13.96 -39.23 15.53
CA GLY A 118 -14.97 -38.16 15.45
C GLY A 118 -14.71 -37.07 14.41
N ILE A 119 -13.63 -37.17 13.62
CA ILE A 119 -13.26 -36.22 12.57
C ILE A 119 -13.61 -36.82 11.21
N LEU A 120 -14.31 -36.06 10.37
CA LEU A 120 -14.57 -36.43 8.98
C LEU A 120 -13.39 -35.99 8.11
N PRO A 121 -12.68 -36.93 7.43
CA PRO A 121 -11.64 -36.61 6.46
C PRO A 121 -12.15 -35.66 5.36
N TYR A 122 -11.23 -34.98 4.69
CA TYR A 122 -11.55 -34.16 3.52
C TYR A 122 -11.29 -34.97 2.24
N ASP A 123 -12.34 -35.26 1.49
CA ASP A 123 -12.35 -36.31 0.46
C ASP A 123 -11.64 -35.93 -0.85
N ASP A 124 -11.35 -34.65 -1.07
CA ASP A 124 -10.79 -34.10 -2.31
C ASP A 124 -9.25 -33.92 -2.23
N MET A 125 -8.55 -34.98 -1.79
CA MET A 125 -7.09 -35.01 -1.64
C MET A 125 -6.47 -36.04 -2.59
N SER A 126 -6.38 -35.70 -3.89
CA SER A 126 -5.77 -36.58 -4.90
C SER A 126 -4.45 -36.01 -5.47
N GLY A 127 -3.47 -36.88 -5.75
CA GLY A 127 -2.25 -36.52 -6.50
C GLY A 127 -1.15 -35.79 -5.73
N SER A 128 -0.47 -34.84 -6.38
CA SER A 128 0.70 -34.07 -5.88
C SER A 128 0.38 -33.05 -4.77
N VAL A 129 -0.84 -33.10 -4.24
CA VAL A 129 -1.41 -32.23 -3.21
C VAL A 129 -0.71 -32.34 -1.85
N ALA A 130 -0.08 -33.49 -1.57
CA ALA A 130 0.57 -33.77 -0.29
C ALA A 130 1.67 -32.76 0.07
N GLU A 131 2.46 -32.33 -0.92
CA GLU A 131 3.54 -31.38 -0.70
C GLU A 131 3.00 -30.01 -0.32
N SER A 132 2.01 -29.51 -1.05
CA SER A 132 1.32 -28.24 -0.77
C SER A 132 0.64 -28.25 0.59
N LEU A 133 0.04 -29.38 0.99
CA LEU A 133 -0.51 -29.57 2.33
C LEU A 133 0.58 -29.48 3.41
N GLY A 134 1.75 -30.09 3.18
CA GLY A 134 2.90 -30.02 4.07
C GLY A 134 3.39 -28.58 4.27
N LYS A 135 3.55 -27.83 3.17
CA LYS A 135 3.92 -26.40 3.18
C LYS A 135 2.89 -25.57 3.98
N PHE A 136 1.61 -25.83 3.76
CA PHE A 136 0.53 -25.14 4.48
C PHE A 136 0.49 -25.48 5.98
N ALA A 137 0.69 -26.76 6.33
CA ALA A 137 0.81 -27.19 7.72
C ALA A 137 2.01 -26.50 8.41
N GLU A 138 3.15 -26.45 7.74
CA GLU A 138 4.35 -25.78 8.25
C GLU A 138 4.11 -24.28 8.48
N PHE A 139 3.40 -23.61 7.58
CA PHE A 139 3.00 -22.21 7.76
C PHE A 139 2.15 -22.03 9.03
N ILE A 140 1.11 -22.84 9.23
CA ILE A 140 0.25 -22.77 10.42
C ILE A 140 1.08 -22.98 11.69
N GLU A 141 1.98 -23.96 11.70
CA GLU A 141 2.87 -24.24 12.84
C GLU A 141 3.83 -23.10 13.16
N ARG A 142 4.43 -22.48 12.12
CA ARG A 142 5.30 -21.32 12.32
C ARG A 142 4.51 -20.14 12.88
N VAL A 143 3.29 -19.89 12.38
CA VAL A 143 2.44 -18.82 12.92
C VAL A 143 2.05 -19.09 14.38
N ASP A 144 1.66 -20.32 14.71
CA ASP A 144 1.31 -20.68 16.10
C ASP A 144 2.46 -20.40 17.06
N ARG A 145 3.67 -20.86 16.70
CA ARG A 145 4.89 -20.58 17.48
C ARG A 145 5.20 -19.10 17.57
N PHE A 146 5.04 -18.36 16.48
CA PHE A 146 5.23 -16.91 16.45
C PHE A 146 4.27 -16.19 17.40
N VAL A 147 2.97 -16.46 17.32
CA VAL A 147 1.95 -15.81 18.18
C VAL A 147 2.22 -16.12 19.65
N LYS A 148 2.48 -17.38 20.00
CA LYS A 148 2.84 -17.80 21.37
C LYS A 148 4.14 -17.15 21.86
N SER A 149 5.09 -16.90 20.95
CA SER A 149 6.29 -16.17 21.32
C SER A 149 5.98 -14.75 21.80
N PHE A 150 4.93 -14.09 21.29
CA PHE A 150 4.56 -12.73 21.70
C PHE A 150 3.70 -12.66 22.99
N GLU A 151 3.65 -13.71 23.81
CA GLU A 151 2.93 -13.71 25.09
C GLU A 151 3.79 -13.29 26.30
N ARG A 152 5.12 -13.39 26.18
CA ARG A 152 6.06 -13.17 27.29
C ARG A 152 6.82 -11.87 27.16
N SER A 153 6.99 -11.17 28.28
CA SER A 153 7.90 -10.02 28.36
C SER A 153 9.35 -10.51 28.29
N ARG A 154 10.20 -9.76 27.59
CA ARG A 154 11.60 -10.11 27.32
C ARG A 154 12.50 -8.90 27.44
N THR A 155 13.79 -9.15 27.62
CA THR A 155 14.81 -8.11 27.45
C THR A 155 14.87 -7.67 25.98
N LEU A 156 15.40 -6.47 25.73
CA LEU A 156 15.60 -5.97 24.37
C LEU A 156 16.54 -6.85 23.52
N ALA A 157 17.54 -7.48 24.15
CA ALA A 157 18.45 -8.41 23.48
C ALA A 157 17.72 -9.66 22.97
N GLU A 158 16.82 -10.22 23.79
CA GLU A 158 15.98 -11.34 23.37
C GLU A 158 14.95 -10.92 22.32
N TRP A 159 14.40 -9.70 22.40
CA TRP A 159 13.52 -9.17 21.35
C TRP A 159 14.22 -9.02 20.00
N ARG A 160 15.49 -8.62 19.99
CA ARG A 160 16.31 -8.62 18.77
C ARG A 160 16.41 -10.01 18.16
N VAL A 161 16.73 -11.03 18.97
CA VAL A 161 16.78 -12.42 18.50
C VAL A 161 15.42 -12.87 17.97
N GLN A 162 14.34 -12.54 18.66
CA GLN A 162 12.98 -12.88 18.23
C GLN A 162 12.61 -12.21 16.90
N PHE A 163 13.01 -10.96 16.69
CA PHE A 163 12.75 -10.24 15.44
C PHE A 163 13.57 -10.81 14.27
N GLN A 164 14.83 -11.19 14.51
CA GLN A 164 15.65 -11.87 13.51
C GLN A 164 15.08 -13.25 13.13
N ALA A 165 14.64 -14.03 14.12
CA ALA A 165 13.97 -15.31 13.90
C ALA A 165 12.68 -15.13 13.09
N MET A 166 11.88 -14.11 13.40
CA MET A 166 10.66 -13.77 12.63
C MET A 166 10.97 -13.49 11.16
N LEU A 167 12.00 -12.69 10.86
CA LEU A 167 12.42 -12.42 9.47
C LEU A 167 12.85 -13.73 8.78
N ALA A 168 13.67 -14.53 9.46
CA ALA A 168 14.15 -15.80 8.91
C ALA A 168 13.03 -16.83 8.70
N ASP A 169 12.00 -16.85 9.53
CA ASP A 169 10.94 -17.86 9.47
C ASP A 169 9.86 -17.54 8.44
N PHE A 170 9.63 -16.26 8.12
CA PHE A 170 8.50 -15.84 7.30
C PHE A 170 8.86 -15.12 6.01
N ILE A 171 10.07 -14.57 5.87
CA ILE A 171 10.41 -13.69 4.74
C ILE A 171 11.49 -14.32 3.87
N ALA A 172 11.20 -14.42 2.57
CA ALA A 172 12.19 -14.67 1.53
C ALA A 172 12.20 -13.47 0.56
N PRO A 173 13.27 -12.66 0.52
CA PRO A 173 13.36 -11.54 -0.42
C PRO A 173 13.52 -12.04 -1.87
N SER A 174 13.00 -11.26 -2.81
CA SER A 174 13.40 -11.24 -4.22
C SER A 174 14.58 -10.31 -4.45
N ASP A 175 15.23 -10.43 -5.61
CA ASP A 175 16.27 -9.52 -6.11
C ASP A 175 15.87 -8.04 -6.00
N SER A 176 14.61 -7.70 -6.27
CA SER A 176 14.10 -6.31 -6.17
C SER A 176 13.88 -5.83 -4.73
N SER A 177 13.69 -6.76 -3.79
CA SER A 177 13.39 -6.48 -2.38
C SER A 177 14.57 -6.71 -1.43
N GLU A 178 15.73 -7.17 -1.91
CA GLU A 178 16.91 -7.43 -1.07
C GLU A 178 17.33 -6.21 -0.25
N ARG A 179 17.27 -5.01 -0.85
CA ARG A 179 17.59 -3.76 -0.18
C ARG A 179 16.59 -3.43 0.92
N GLU A 180 15.30 -3.69 0.67
CA GLU A 180 14.25 -3.53 1.66
C GLU A 180 14.48 -4.46 2.85
N PHE A 181 14.79 -5.73 2.57
CA PHE A 181 15.12 -6.72 3.58
C PHE A 181 16.32 -6.30 4.43
N ALA A 182 17.40 -5.83 3.79
CA ALA A 182 18.60 -5.35 4.49
C ALA A 182 18.28 -4.17 5.41
N ALA A 183 17.53 -3.18 4.93
CA ALA A 183 17.12 -2.01 5.72
C ALA A 183 16.23 -2.39 6.92
N ILE A 184 15.38 -3.42 6.79
CA ILE A 184 14.56 -3.94 7.90
C ILE A 184 15.43 -4.77 8.87
N ALA A 185 16.38 -5.55 8.36
CA ALA A 185 17.32 -6.29 9.19
C ALA A 185 18.18 -5.34 10.05
N GLU A 186 18.52 -4.15 9.54
CA GLU A 186 19.20 -3.10 10.32
C GLU A 186 18.37 -2.59 11.51
N LEU A 187 17.04 -2.65 11.46
CA LEU A 187 16.19 -2.31 12.63
C LEU A 187 16.44 -3.27 13.80
N ALA A 188 16.81 -4.52 13.51
CA ALA A 188 17.21 -5.48 14.55
C ALA A 188 18.49 -5.01 15.27
N GLU A 189 19.43 -4.42 14.53
CA GLU A 189 20.65 -3.85 15.08
C GLU A 189 20.37 -2.56 15.88
N GLU A 190 19.40 -1.75 15.44
CA GLU A 190 18.95 -0.57 16.19
C GLU A 190 18.43 -0.94 17.60
N LEU A 191 17.67 -2.04 17.72
CA LEU A 191 17.26 -2.58 19.03
C LEU A 191 18.45 -2.86 19.94
N GLY A 192 19.53 -3.43 19.38
CA GLY A 192 20.77 -3.65 20.11
C GLY A 192 21.41 -2.34 20.61
N ASN A 193 21.41 -1.31 19.76
CA ASN A 193 21.97 0.00 20.11
C ASN A 193 21.18 0.74 21.19
N ILE A 194 19.85 0.54 21.26
CA ILE A 194 19.01 1.12 22.33
C ILE A 194 19.46 0.61 23.69
N VAL A 195 19.77 -0.69 23.82
CA VAL A 195 20.28 -1.28 25.07
C VAL A 195 21.55 -0.57 25.54
N THR A 196 22.51 -0.39 24.62
CA THR A 196 23.80 0.23 24.92
C THR A 196 23.64 1.70 25.36
N LYS A 197 22.69 2.43 24.76
CA LYS A 197 22.50 3.87 25.05
C LYS A 197 21.67 4.13 26.30
N ALA A 198 20.63 3.33 26.53
CA ALA A 198 19.68 3.54 27.63
C ALA A 198 20.10 2.82 28.92
N GLU A 199 21.06 1.90 28.84
CA GLU A 199 21.47 1.01 29.94
C GLU A 199 20.29 0.26 30.59
N PHE A 200 19.22 0.07 29.81
CA PHE A 200 17.99 -0.55 30.27
C PHE A 200 18.07 -2.06 30.15
N THR A 201 18.12 -2.75 31.29
CA THR A 201 18.20 -4.22 31.39
C THR A 201 16.87 -4.88 31.76
N GLY A 202 15.81 -4.09 31.94
CA GLY A 202 14.49 -4.59 32.29
C GLY A 202 13.79 -5.31 31.13
N ASN A 203 12.68 -5.97 31.48
CA ASN A 203 11.83 -6.62 30.49
C ASN A 203 10.88 -5.60 29.85
N VAL A 204 10.74 -5.70 28.53
CA VAL A 204 9.79 -4.95 27.71
C VAL A 204 8.62 -5.87 27.35
N SER A 205 7.41 -5.36 27.53
CA SER A 205 6.19 -6.10 27.23
C SER A 205 5.99 -6.26 25.71
N PRO A 206 5.31 -7.33 25.27
CA PRO A 206 4.99 -7.52 23.85
C PRO A 206 4.24 -6.33 23.23
N ALA A 207 3.30 -5.72 23.97
CA ALA A 207 2.53 -4.57 23.48
C ALA A 207 3.41 -3.37 23.13
N VAL A 208 4.41 -3.06 23.96
CA VAL A 208 5.37 -1.98 23.69
C VAL A 208 6.23 -2.32 22.48
N MET A 209 6.72 -3.56 22.39
CA MET A 209 7.57 -3.99 21.28
C MET A 209 6.81 -3.98 19.94
N LEU A 210 5.57 -4.47 19.92
CA LEU A 210 4.70 -4.43 18.74
C LEU A 210 4.43 -2.99 18.29
N SER A 211 4.11 -2.11 19.25
CA SER A 211 3.91 -0.68 18.95
C SER A 211 5.16 -0.03 18.35
N TRP A 212 6.34 -0.36 18.90
CA TRP A 212 7.61 0.18 18.42
C TRP A 212 7.95 -0.34 17.02
N LEU A 213 7.86 -1.65 16.78
CA LEU A 213 8.15 -2.27 15.49
C LEU A 213 7.21 -1.77 14.39
N ARG A 214 5.89 -1.71 14.67
CA ARG A 214 4.93 -1.15 13.73
C ARG A 214 5.30 0.29 13.41
N ALA A 215 5.42 1.16 14.41
CA ALA A 215 5.77 2.56 14.18
C ALA A 215 7.05 2.74 13.34
N ARG A 216 8.08 1.91 13.55
CA ARG A 216 9.30 1.95 12.74
C ARG A 216 9.08 1.54 11.30
N LEU A 217 8.38 0.43 11.04
CA LEU A 217 8.05 -0.01 9.68
C LEU A 217 7.15 0.99 8.94
N GLU A 218 6.26 1.69 9.65
CA GLU A 218 5.37 2.69 9.06
C GLU A 218 6.08 4.02 8.72
N HIS A 219 7.12 4.38 9.47
CA HIS A 219 7.79 5.69 9.38
C HIS A 219 9.20 5.64 8.76
N GLN A 220 9.70 4.46 8.35
CA GLN A 220 10.99 4.38 7.69
C GLN A 220 10.88 4.95 6.26
N GLU A 221 11.40 6.16 6.10
CA GLU A 221 11.58 6.81 4.80
C GLU A 221 12.89 6.30 4.18
N GLN A 222 12.81 5.74 2.97
CA GLN A 222 14.01 5.46 2.19
C GLN A 222 14.46 6.76 1.50
N GLY A 223 15.63 7.26 1.91
CA GLY A 223 16.32 8.37 1.22
C GLY A 223 16.94 7.96 -0.12
N LEU A 224 16.23 7.15 -0.92
CA LEU A 224 16.70 6.62 -2.20
C LEU A 224 16.12 7.43 -3.37
N GLY A 225 16.77 7.40 -4.53
CA GLY A 225 16.25 7.98 -5.77
C GLY A 225 16.59 9.45 -6.03
N PHE A 226 17.44 10.05 -5.19
CA PHE A 226 17.93 11.40 -5.41
C PHE A 226 18.94 11.48 -6.56
N MET A 227 18.74 12.43 -7.47
CA MET A 227 19.69 12.80 -8.52
C MET A 227 20.17 11.63 -9.39
N THR A 228 19.30 10.65 -9.65
CA THR A 228 19.61 9.48 -10.50
C THR A 228 19.59 9.78 -12.01
N GLY A 229 19.52 11.06 -12.38
CA GLY A 229 19.29 11.53 -13.75
C GLY A 229 17.79 11.67 -14.08
N GLY A 230 17.43 12.71 -14.83
CA GLY A 230 16.04 13.01 -15.18
C GLY A 230 15.30 13.89 -14.17
N ILE A 231 13.98 13.73 -14.09
CA ILE A 231 13.08 14.49 -13.19
C ILE A 231 13.07 13.82 -11.81
N THR A 232 13.21 14.57 -10.73
CA THR A 232 13.10 14.03 -9.36
C THR A 232 11.83 14.54 -8.69
N PHE A 233 10.95 13.63 -8.28
CA PHE A 233 9.84 13.88 -7.38
C PHE A 233 10.29 13.59 -5.95
N CYS A 234 10.07 14.50 -5.02
CA CYS A 234 10.48 14.31 -3.62
C CYS A 234 9.62 15.16 -2.70
N ALA A 235 9.71 14.91 -1.39
CA ALA A 235 9.24 15.88 -0.42
C ALA A 235 10.13 17.14 -0.49
N MET A 236 9.64 18.27 0.02
CA MET A 236 10.40 19.52 -0.08
C MET A 236 11.69 19.56 0.79
N LEU A 237 11.90 18.60 1.70
CA LEU A 237 12.98 18.63 2.70
C LEU A 237 14.40 18.31 2.16
N PRO A 238 14.65 17.19 1.46
CA PRO A 238 16.00 16.74 1.12
C PRO A 238 16.73 17.48 -0.01
N MET A 239 16.04 18.33 -0.78
CA MET A 239 16.62 19.11 -1.89
C MET A 239 16.60 20.62 -1.64
N ARG A 240 16.55 20.98 -0.36
CA ARG A 240 16.45 22.35 0.13
C ARG A 240 17.62 23.22 -0.35
N SER A 241 17.30 24.39 -0.89
CA SER A 241 18.27 25.43 -1.29
C SER A 241 19.29 25.03 -2.36
N ILE A 242 19.03 23.96 -3.10
CA ILE A 242 19.79 23.62 -4.31
C ILE A 242 19.14 24.34 -5.50
N PRO A 243 19.91 25.09 -6.32
CA PRO A 243 19.35 25.78 -7.47
C PRO A 243 19.02 24.80 -8.60
N PHE A 244 17.80 24.89 -9.13
CA PHE A 244 17.33 24.11 -10.28
C PHE A 244 16.81 25.04 -11.36
N ARG A 245 16.99 24.65 -12.63
CA ARG A 245 16.39 25.38 -13.77
C ARG A 245 14.87 25.43 -13.65
N VAL A 246 14.25 24.31 -13.31
CA VAL A 246 12.81 24.19 -13.12
C VAL A 246 12.52 23.65 -11.72
N VAL A 247 11.65 24.32 -10.98
CA VAL A 247 11.13 23.87 -9.69
C VAL A 247 9.61 23.75 -9.80
N VAL A 248 9.06 22.62 -9.38
CA VAL A 248 7.62 22.30 -9.50
C VAL A 248 7.07 21.99 -8.11
N LEU A 249 6.12 22.79 -7.64
CA LEU A 249 5.40 22.60 -6.39
C LEU A 249 3.98 22.09 -6.71
N ILE A 250 3.68 20.85 -6.33
CA ILE A 250 2.40 20.20 -6.65
C ILE A 250 1.56 20.05 -5.38
N GLY A 251 0.25 20.29 -5.49
CA GLY A 251 -0.69 20.09 -4.38
C GLY A 251 -0.58 21.16 -3.30
N MET A 252 -0.27 22.41 -3.69
CA MET A 252 -0.18 23.56 -2.78
C MET A 252 -1.58 24.05 -2.37
N ASN A 253 -2.31 23.20 -1.65
CA ASN A 253 -3.67 23.43 -1.16
C ASN A 253 -3.65 23.99 0.27
N ASP A 254 -4.68 24.77 0.65
CA ASP A 254 -4.80 25.39 1.98
C ASP A 254 -4.70 24.39 3.15
N ASN A 255 -5.35 23.23 3.00
CA ASN A 255 -5.36 22.18 4.01
C ASN A 255 -4.10 21.30 4.01
N ALA A 256 -3.24 21.41 2.99
CA ALA A 256 -2.06 20.56 2.81
C ALA A 256 -0.76 21.31 3.10
N PHE A 257 -0.70 22.61 2.79
CA PHE A 257 0.51 23.42 2.93
C PHE A 257 0.20 24.87 3.34
N PRO A 258 0.94 25.47 4.29
CA PRO A 258 1.99 24.86 5.11
C PRO A 258 1.45 23.79 6.05
N ARG A 259 2.27 22.78 6.38
CA ARG A 259 1.87 21.67 7.24
C ARG A 259 1.56 22.20 8.63
N GLN A 260 0.43 21.77 9.17
CA GLN A 260 0.03 22.09 10.53
C GLN A 260 0.57 21.00 11.48
N SER A 261 1.22 21.43 12.55
CA SER A 261 1.55 20.55 13.68
C SER A 261 1.02 21.18 14.94
N ARG A 262 0.25 20.41 15.72
CA ARG A 262 -0.24 20.82 17.02
C ARG A 262 0.74 20.29 18.07
N ALA A 263 1.46 21.21 18.71
CA ALA A 263 2.31 20.84 19.82
C ALA A 263 1.47 20.18 20.93
N PRO A 264 2.02 19.18 21.64
CA PRO A 264 1.35 18.59 22.80
C PRO A 264 0.98 19.67 23.82
N GLY A 265 -0.13 19.50 24.53
CA GLY A 265 -0.60 20.51 25.50
C GLY A 265 0.36 20.78 26.66
N PHE A 266 1.31 19.88 26.90
CA PHE A 266 2.36 19.98 27.91
C PHE A 266 3.70 20.51 27.36
N ASP A 267 3.77 20.88 26.08
CA ASP A 267 4.95 21.50 25.50
C ASP A 267 5.06 22.96 25.96
N LEU A 268 5.97 23.21 26.90
CA LEU A 268 6.21 24.56 27.43
C LEU A 268 6.91 25.46 26.41
N ILE A 269 7.72 24.90 25.50
CA ILE A 269 8.38 25.65 24.42
C ILE A 269 7.33 26.22 23.47
N ALA A 270 6.30 25.43 23.16
CA ALA A 270 5.18 25.91 22.33
C ALA A 270 4.33 26.99 23.01
N ARG A 271 4.33 27.06 24.36
CA ARG A 271 3.60 28.09 25.13
C ARG A 271 4.37 29.41 25.18
N GLU A 272 5.69 29.35 25.33
CA GLU A 272 6.58 30.52 25.42
C GLU A 272 7.75 30.41 24.41
N PRO A 273 7.46 30.57 23.11
CA PRO A 273 8.47 30.38 22.07
C PRO A 273 9.55 31.46 22.11
N GLN A 274 10.81 31.04 21.99
CA GLN A 274 12.00 31.86 21.93
C GLN A 274 12.63 31.82 20.53
N ARG A 275 13.57 32.74 20.28
CA ARG A 275 14.34 32.75 19.03
C ARG A 275 15.20 31.49 18.94
N GLY A 276 15.10 30.77 17.83
CA GLY A 276 15.79 29.51 17.60
C GLY A 276 14.90 28.28 17.78
N ASP A 277 13.73 28.44 18.40
CA ASP A 277 12.78 27.34 18.54
C ASP A 277 12.23 26.91 17.18
N ARG A 278 12.13 25.59 16.99
CA ARG A 278 11.60 25.02 15.76
C ARG A 278 10.10 25.26 15.68
N SER A 279 9.66 25.73 14.52
CA SER A 279 8.24 25.86 14.19
C SER A 279 8.04 25.31 12.78
N LEU A 280 7.34 24.18 12.67
CA LEU A 280 7.09 23.52 11.39
C LEU A 280 6.41 24.48 10.40
N ARG A 281 5.48 25.31 10.90
CA ARG A 281 4.82 26.34 10.08
C ARG A 281 5.84 27.34 9.53
N ASN A 282 6.77 27.83 10.35
CA ASN A 282 7.78 28.79 9.89
C ASN A 282 8.80 28.13 8.96
N GLU A 283 9.18 26.88 9.23
CA GLU A 283 10.04 26.07 8.37
C GLU A 283 9.42 25.90 6.98
N ASP A 284 8.13 25.54 6.89
CA ASP A 284 7.42 25.38 5.61
C ASP A 284 7.27 26.72 4.87
N ARG A 285 6.96 27.82 5.57
CA ARG A 285 6.93 29.16 4.96
C ARG A 285 8.29 29.54 4.37
N TYR A 286 9.36 29.24 5.10
CA TYR A 286 10.71 29.50 4.63
C TYR A 286 11.12 28.57 3.48
N LEU A 287 10.65 27.31 3.49
CA LEU A 287 10.90 26.34 2.43
C LEU A 287 10.24 26.75 1.10
N PHE A 288 9.05 27.35 1.18
CA PHE A 288 8.40 27.94 0.02
C PHE A 288 9.22 29.10 -0.57
N LEU A 289 9.75 29.96 0.29
CA LEU A 289 10.64 31.05 -0.12
C LEU A 289 11.94 30.51 -0.75
N GLU A 290 12.56 29.50 -0.15
CA GLU A 290 13.74 28.84 -0.73
C GLU A 290 13.43 28.23 -2.10
N SER A 291 12.27 27.59 -2.26
CA SER A 291 11.83 27.04 -3.55
C SER A 291 11.71 28.12 -4.63
N LEU A 292 11.15 29.29 -4.27
CA LEU A 292 11.08 30.46 -5.15
C LEU A 292 12.48 30.98 -5.51
N LEU A 293 13.40 31.05 -4.55
CA LEU A 293 14.77 31.54 -4.76
C LEU A 293 15.68 30.53 -5.49
N SER A 294 15.36 29.24 -5.43
CA SER A 294 16.10 28.16 -6.08
C SER A 294 15.74 27.99 -7.56
N ALA A 295 14.53 28.37 -7.96
CA ALA A 295 14.11 28.31 -9.36
C ALA A 295 14.91 29.32 -10.21
N ARG A 296 15.57 28.85 -11.27
CA ARG A 296 16.39 29.69 -12.16
C ARG A 296 15.68 30.13 -13.43
N ASP A 297 14.89 29.25 -14.02
CA ASP A 297 14.20 29.52 -15.29
C ASP A 297 12.67 29.50 -15.11
N LEU A 298 12.14 28.51 -14.36
CA LEU A 298 10.71 28.33 -14.20
C LEU A 298 10.34 27.85 -12.78
N LEU A 299 9.39 28.53 -12.16
CA LEU A 299 8.66 28.04 -11.00
C LEU A 299 7.24 27.66 -11.43
N TYR A 300 6.88 26.39 -11.28
CA TYR A 300 5.54 25.89 -11.52
C TYR A 300 4.86 25.58 -10.19
N ILE A 301 3.63 26.02 -10.00
CA ILE A 301 2.84 25.76 -8.79
C ILE A 301 1.47 25.23 -9.21
N SER A 302 1.04 24.10 -8.65
CA SER A 302 -0.32 23.59 -8.82
C SER A 302 -1.01 23.31 -7.49
N TYR A 303 -2.33 23.40 -7.51
CA TYR A 303 -3.22 23.06 -6.41
C TYR A 303 -4.55 22.56 -6.99
N VAL A 304 -5.30 21.82 -6.18
CA VAL A 304 -6.67 21.41 -6.54
C VAL A 304 -7.64 22.54 -6.22
N GLY A 305 -8.16 23.22 -7.24
CA GLY A 305 -9.03 24.39 -7.08
C GLY A 305 -10.53 24.10 -6.99
N GLN A 306 -10.95 22.85 -7.22
CA GLN A 306 -12.37 22.46 -7.17
C GLN A 306 -12.55 21.06 -6.57
N SER A 307 -13.61 20.88 -5.80
CA SER A 307 -14.00 19.58 -5.25
C SER A 307 -14.56 18.67 -6.35
N ILE A 308 -14.06 17.43 -6.41
CA ILE A 308 -14.54 16.43 -7.39
C ILE A 308 -15.98 15.95 -7.09
N ARG A 309 -16.50 16.20 -5.88
CA ARG A 309 -17.81 15.69 -5.45
C ARG A 309 -18.95 16.66 -5.76
N ASP A 310 -18.76 17.93 -5.43
CA ASP A 310 -19.78 18.97 -5.44
C ASP A 310 -19.35 20.24 -6.20
N ASN A 311 -18.16 20.23 -6.80
CA ASN A 311 -17.63 21.32 -7.61
C ASN A 311 -17.43 22.65 -6.85
N SER A 312 -17.43 22.62 -5.51
CA SER A 312 -17.14 23.79 -4.69
C SER A 312 -15.71 24.28 -4.94
N GLU A 313 -15.51 25.60 -4.89
CA GLU A 313 -14.17 26.19 -4.99
C GLU A 313 -13.33 25.82 -3.76
N LEU A 314 -12.08 25.41 -4.00
CA LEU A 314 -11.11 25.07 -2.97
C LEU A 314 -9.96 26.07 -3.04
N PRO A 315 -9.63 26.76 -1.93
CA PRO A 315 -8.58 27.75 -1.94
C PRO A 315 -7.19 27.10 -2.08
N PRO A 316 -6.25 27.79 -2.75
CA PRO A 316 -4.85 27.39 -2.71
C PRO A 316 -4.27 27.62 -1.32
N SER A 317 -3.05 27.14 -1.10
CA SER A 317 -2.25 27.48 0.07
C SER A 317 -2.17 29.00 0.27
N VAL A 318 -2.27 29.45 1.53
CA VAL A 318 -2.09 30.86 1.89
C VAL A 318 -0.80 31.46 1.31
N LEU A 319 0.27 30.66 1.18
CA LEU A 319 1.55 31.11 0.62
C LEU A 319 1.48 31.38 -0.89
N VAL A 320 0.65 30.62 -1.61
CA VAL A 320 0.39 30.87 -3.03
C VAL A 320 -0.45 32.13 -3.19
N SER A 321 -1.45 32.35 -2.33
CA SER A 321 -2.22 33.60 -2.30
C SER A 321 -1.33 34.82 -1.99
N GLU A 322 -0.44 34.71 -1.00
CA GLU A 322 0.54 35.76 -0.67
C GLU A 322 1.46 36.09 -1.86
N LEU A 323 1.91 35.07 -2.60
CA LEU A 323 2.73 35.25 -3.80
C LEU A 323 1.95 35.97 -4.92
N LEU A 324 0.72 35.55 -5.20
CA LEU A 324 -0.14 36.20 -6.20
C LEU A 324 -0.39 37.68 -5.84
N ASP A 325 -0.70 37.96 -4.57
CA ASP A 325 -0.89 39.33 -4.08
C ASP A 325 0.38 40.17 -4.17
N ALA A 326 1.56 39.58 -3.97
CA ALA A 326 2.84 40.27 -4.13
C ALA A 326 3.10 40.63 -5.60
N VAL A 327 2.82 39.68 -6.52
CA VAL A 327 2.94 39.91 -7.96
C VAL A 327 1.96 40.98 -8.43
N ARG A 328 0.70 40.92 -7.98
CA ARG A 328 -0.33 41.92 -8.29
C ARG A 328 0.09 43.34 -7.89
N ARG A 329 0.80 43.49 -6.76
CA ARG A 329 1.30 44.78 -6.27
C ARG A 329 2.55 45.28 -7.00
N GLY A 330 3.40 44.37 -7.47
CA GLY A 330 4.68 44.69 -8.08
C GLY A 330 4.66 44.86 -9.60
N PHE A 331 3.64 44.32 -10.29
CA PHE A 331 3.60 44.24 -11.74
C PHE A 331 2.28 44.75 -12.29
N SER A 332 2.32 45.31 -13.50
CA SER A 332 1.14 45.72 -14.28
C SER A 332 1.27 45.20 -15.71
N LEU A 333 0.13 44.86 -16.31
CA LEU A 333 0.08 44.47 -17.72
C LEU A 333 -0.21 45.70 -18.59
N PRO A 334 0.33 45.75 -19.82
CA PRO A 334 0.05 46.83 -20.77
C PRO A 334 -1.45 47.03 -21.05
N ASP A 335 -2.23 45.95 -21.02
CA ASP A 335 -3.62 45.91 -21.52
C ASP A 335 -4.69 46.01 -20.42
N SER A 336 -4.38 46.57 -19.25
CA SER A 336 -5.33 46.77 -18.12
C SER A 336 -5.96 45.49 -17.51
N GLY A 337 -5.56 44.30 -17.96
CA GLY A 337 -6.01 43.02 -17.40
C GLY A 337 -5.40 42.72 -16.01
N LEU A 338 -6.06 41.86 -15.24
CA LEU A 338 -5.53 41.39 -13.96
C LEU A 338 -4.37 40.43 -14.22
N VAL A 339 -3.21 40.67 -13.60
CA VAL A 339 -2.00 39.83 -13.75
C VAL A 339 -2.30 38.34 -13.46
N GLU A 340 -3.20 38.08 -12.52
CA GLU A 340 -3.61 36.73 -12.13
C GLU A 340 -4.31 35.94 -13.23
N GLU A 341 -5.07 36.61 -14.10
CA GLU A 341 -5.75 35.95 -15.22
C GLU A 341 -4.76 35.37 -16.23
N HIS A 342 -3.54 35.92 -16.27
CA HIS A 342 -2.45 35.44 -17.11
C HIS A 342 -1.54 34.42 -16.42
N LEU A 343 -1.56 34.34 -15.09
CA LEU A 343 -0.73 33.41 -14.31
C LEU A 343 -1.47 32.15 -13.88
N VAL A 344 -2.78 32.24 -13.65
CA VAL A 344 -3.59 31.13 -13.13
C VAL A 344 -4.30 30.43 -14.27
N VAL A 345 -3.79 29.26 -14.64
CA VAL A 345 -4.39 28.40 -15.66
C VAL A 345 -5.35 27.41 -15.00
N ARG A 346 -6.64 27.49 -15.36
CA ARG A 346 -7.66 26.53 -14.90
C ARG A 346 -7.72 25.32 -15.83
N HIS A 347 -7.17 24.20 -15.37
CA HIS A 347 -7.19 22.93 -16.10
C HIS A 347 -8.57 22.26 -16.10
N ARG A 348 -8.88 21.52 -17.17
CA ARG A 348 -10.12 20.75 -17.31
C ARG A 348 -10.04 19.40 -16.60
N LEU A 349 -11.15 18.96 -16.02
CA LEU A 349 -11.27 17.71 -15.24
C LEU A 349 -10.86 16.47 -16.05
N GLN A 350 -11.32 16.37 -17.30
CA GLN A 350 -11.06 15.21 -18.16
C GLN A 350 -9.83 15.47 -19.03
N ALA A 351 -8.89 14.53 -19.04
CA ALA A 351 -7.65 14.64 -19.81
C ALA A 351 -7.87 14.67 -21.34
N PHE A 352 -8.99 14.12 -21.81
CA PHE A 352 -9.44 14.15 -23.21
C PHE A 352 -10.40 15.33 -23.52
N ASN A 353 -10.43 16.37 -22.68
CA ASN A 353 -11.23 17.56 -22.99
C ASN A 353 -10.73 18.23 -24.28
N ARG A 354 -11.67 18.65 -25.14
CA ARG A 354 -11.40 19.26 -26.44
C ARG A 354 -10.46 20.46 -26.40
N GLU A 355 -10.49 21.24 -25.32
CA GLU A 355 -9.62 22.42 -25.19
C GLU A 355 -8.13 22.06 -25.19
N TYR A 356 -7.73 20.88 -24.74
CA TYR A 356 -6.32 20.45 -24.76
C TYR A 356 -5.79 20.15 -26.17
N PHE A 357 -6.68 20.02 -27.16
CA PHE A 357 -6.36 19.60 -28.53
C PHE A 357 -6.83 20.61 -29.58
N THR A 358 -7.30 21.78 -29.15
CA THR A 358 -7.78 22.84 -30.05
C THR A 358 -6.65 23.84 -30.31
N ALA A 359 -6.34 24.09 -31.59
CA ALA A 359 -5.34 25.08 -31.96
C ALA A 359 -5.72 26.48 -31.45
N GLY A 360 -4.76 27.19 -30.85
CA GLY A 360 -4.98 28.51 -30.25
C GLY A 360 -5.56 28.49 -28.83
N SER A 361 -5.87 27.31 -28.28
CA SER A 361 -6.20 27.16 -26.86
C SER A 361 -4.97 27.42 -25.98
N PRO A 362 -5.13 28.05 -24.79
CA PRO A 362 -4.06 28.14 -23.80
C PRO A 362 -3.72 26.79 -23.16
N LEU A 363 -4.59 25.79 -23.33
CA LEU A 363 -4.39 24.43 -22.83
C LEU A 363 -3.86 23.52 -23.95
N PHE A 364 -2.87 22.71 -23.62
CA PHE A 364 -2.23 21.79 -24.56
C PHE A 364 -1.92 20.43 -23.92
N SER A 365 -2.00 19.36 -24.70
CA SER A 365 -1.63 18.00 -24.27
C SER A 365 -0.80 17.29 -25.34
N TYR A 366 0.28 16.62 -24.92
CA TYR A 366 1.09 15.75 -25.77
C TYR A 366 0.53 14.31 -25.87
N SER A 367 -0.59 14.01 -25.21
CA SER A 367 -1.13 12.63 -25.16
C SER A 367 -1.95 12.30 -26.40
N ALA A 368 -1.35 11.50 -27.29
CA ALA A 368 -2.03 10.92 -28.46
C ALA A 368 -3.16 9.95 -28.07
N GLU A 369 -3.08 9.34 -26.89
CA GLU A 369 -4.12 8.47 -26.34
C GLU A 369 -5.37 9.28 -25.97
N ASN A 370 -5.20 10.38 -25.24
CA ASN A 370 -6.31 11.27 -24.88
C ASN A 370 -6.93 11.94 -26.11
N TYR A 371 -6.13 12.25 -27.14
CA TYR A 371 -6.66 12.73 -28.42
C TYR A 371 -7.53 11.68 -29.11
N ARG A 372 -7.08 10.41 -29.15
CA ARG A 372 -7.88 9.30 -29.69
C ARG A 372 -9.19 9.14 -28.92
N ALA A 373 -9.16 9.17 -27.59
CA ALA A 373 -10.35 9.10 -26.75
C ALA A 373 -11.34 10.24 -27.05
N LEU A 374 -10.85 11.47 -27.28
CA LEU A 374 -11.70 12.59 -27.70
C LEU A 374 -12.39 12.32 -29.05
N VAL A 375 -11.63 11.90 -30.06
CA VAL A 375 -12.14 11.62 -31.41
C VAL A 375 -13.13 10.46 -31.40
N GLU A 376 -12.85 9.42 -30.62
CA GLU A 376 -13.77 8.28 -30.43
C GLU A 376 -15.04 8.73 -29.73
N LYS A 377 -14.95 9.54 -28.67
CA LYS A 377 -16.14 10.07 -27.99
C LYS A 377 -17.02 10.91 -28.92
N GLU A 378 -16.42 11.81 -29.71
CA GLU A 378 -17.15 12.64 -30.68
C GLU A 378 -17.74 11.80 -31.85
N SER A 379 -17.20 10.61 -32.12
CA SER A 379 -17.74 9.69 -33.14
C SER A 379 -18.65 8.58 -32.59
N ALA A 380 -18.65 8.35 -31.28
CA ALA A 380 -19.43 7.32 -30.59
C ALA A 380 -20.90 7.70 -30.37
N GLU A 381 -21.26 9.00 -30.41
CA GLU A 381 -22.66 9.44 -30.48
C GLU A 381 -23.40 8.80 -31.67
N THR A 382 -22.66 8.27 -32.66
CA THR A 382 -23.18 7.60 -33.86
C THR A 382 -23.10 6.07 -33.83
N ARG A 383 -22.51 5.43 -32.81
CA ARG A 383 -22.09 4.00 -32.87
C ARG A 383 -22.46 3.14 -31.65
N SER A 384 -23.64 3.33 -31.05
CA SER A 384 -24.18 2.26 -30.20
C SER A 384 -24.83 1.20 -31.09
N HIS A 385 -24.08 0.15 -31.39
CA HIS A 385 -24.65 -1.05 -32.00
C HIS A 385 -25.17 -1.98 -30.89
N PRO A 386 -26.40 -2.50 -30.99
CA PRO A 386 -26.87 -3.56 -30.12
C PRO A 386 -25.86 -4.73 -30.04
N PHE A 387 -25.71 -5.34 -28.86
CA PHE A 387 -24.87 -6.54 -28.67
C PHE A 387 -25.28 -7.68 -29.62
N MET A 388 -26.58 -7.74 -29.97
CA MET A 388 -27.10 -8.59 -31.03
C MET A 388 -27.84 -7.74 -32.07
N ASN A 389 -27.26 -7.62 -33.26
CA ASN A 389 -27.84 -6.89 -34.40
C ASN A 389 -28.65 -7.79 -35.36
N ALA A 390 -28.65 -9.09 -35.12
CA ALA A 390 -29.38 -10.06 -35.90
C ALA A 390 -29.85 -11.20 -34.99
N THR A 391 -30.89 -11.91 -35.42
CA THR A 391 -31.27 -13.18 -34.82
C THR A 391 -30.11 -14.17 -34.90
N LEU A 392 -29.91 -14.96 -33.84
CA LEU A 392 -28.92 -16.03 -33.83
C LEU A 392 -29.19 -16.98 -35.01
N ALA A 393 -28.12 -17.34 -35.72
CA ALA A 393 -28.21 -18.34 -36.78
C ALA A 393 -28.68 -19.68 -36.21
N GLU A 394 -29.30 -20.52 -37.05
CA GLU A 394 -29.61 -21.88 -36.63
C GLU A 394 -28.34 -22.61 -36.20
N PRO A 395 -28.38 -23.33 -35.06
CA PRO A 395 -27.22 -24.05 -34.56
C PRO A 395 -26.79 -25.16 -35.54
N PRO A 396 -25.48 -25.39 -35.73
CA PRO A 396 -24.95 -26.52 -36.50
C PRO A 396 -25.48 -27.87 -35.98
N GLU A 397 -25.47 -28.92 -36.81
CA GLU A 397 -25.96 -30.27 -36.42
C GLU A 397 -25.33 -30.81 -35.14
N GLU A 398 -24.06 -30.50 -34.88
CA GLU A 398 -23.33 -30.87 -33.66
C GLU A 398 -23.93 -30.28 -32.37
N TRP A 399 -24.71 -29.21 -32.50
CA TRP A 399 -25.39 -28.53 -31.40
C TRP A 399 -26.87 -28.93 -31.31
N LYS A 400 -27.39 -29.68 -32.29
CA LYS A 400 -28.74 -30.28 -32.25
C LYS A 400 -28.77 -31.56 -31.43
N THR A 401 -27.61 -32.17 -31.17
CA THR A 401 -27.43 -33.28 -30.24
C THR A 401 -26.96 -32.76 -28.88
N LEU A 402 -27.90 -32.62 -27.94
CA LEU A 402 -27.60 -32.20 -26.58
C LEU A 402 -27.41 -33.41 -25.68
N SER A 403 -26.31 -33.44 -24.92
CA SER A 403 -26.21 -34.36 -23.80
C SER A 403 -27.16 -33.91 -22.69
N LEU A 404 -27.65 -34.87 -21.90
CA LEU A 404 -28.48 -34.58 -20.73
C LEU A 404 -27.76 -33.64 -19.75
N GLU A 405 -26.45 -33.82 -19.56
CA GLU A 405 -25.63 -32.95 -18.71
C GLU A 405 -25.62 -31.50 -19.19
N ARG A 406 -25.56 -31.27 -20.51
CA ARG A 406 -25.58 -29.92 -21.09
C ARG A 406 -26.96 -29.27 -20.97
N LEU A 407 -28.03 -30.07 -21.06
CA LEU A 407 -29.40 -29.60 -20.85
C LEU A 407 -29.67 -29.25 -19.38
N LEU A 408 -29.11 -30.00 -18.43
CA LEU A 408 -29.22 -29.73 -17.00
C LEU A 408 -28.40 -28.50 -16.56
N ARG A 409 -27.33 -28.16 -17.30
CA ARG A 409 -26.47 -27.00 -17.02
C ARG A 409 -27.06 -25.67 -17.54
N PHE A 410 -27.87 -25.72 -18.59
CA PHE A 410 -28.62 -24.57 -19.12
C PHE A 410 -29.83 -24.29 -18.24
#